data_AF-A0A4Q3AVB2-F1
#
_entry.id   AF-A0A4Q3AVB2-F1
#
_cell.length_a   1.000
_cell.length_b   1.000
_cell.length_c   1.000
_cell.angle_alpha   90.00
_cell.angle_beta   90.00
_cell.angle_gamma   90.00
#
_symmetry.space_group_name_H-M   'P 1'
#
loop_
_entity.id
_entity.type
_entity.pdbx_description
1 polymer ?
#
loop_
_entity_poly.entity_id
_entity_poly.type
_entity_poly.pdbx_seq_one_letter_code
_entity_poly.pdbx_strand_id
1 'polypeptide(L)'
;MRGGTYVLGGTPEASLNITYNYAKIFHACLGEDGIRSIYGKTADESIAMLREGMSKLNHTDVHPDYWQACEGNVAAAMQGLIDIALMVKEVDPTAVWAGD
;
A
#
# COMPACT_ATOMS: atom_id res chain seq x y z
N MET A 1 -7.54 -1.71 10.60
CA MET A 1 -6.10 -1.38 10.57
C MET A 1 -5.74 -0.60 11.82
N ARG A 2 -4.52 -0.73 12.35
CA ARG A 2 -4.04 0.05 13.49
C ARG A 2 -2.74 0.73 13.08
N GLY A 3 -2.75 2.05 12.95
CA GLY A 3 -1.58 2.84 12.57
C GLY A 3 -0.54 2.91 13.70
N GLY A 4 0.73 3.13 13.34
CA GLY A 4 1.83 3.28 14.30
C GLY A 4 1.93 4.67 14.94
N THR A 5 1.32 5.68 14.32
CA THR A 5 1.30 7.08 14.80
C THR A 5 -0.01 7.72 14.35
N TYR A 6 -0.55 8.65 15.14
CA TYR A 6 -1.74 9.42 14.80
C TYR A 6 -1.55 10.89 15.18
N VAL A 7 -2.16 11.79 14.42
CA VAL A 7 -2.04 13.24 14.65
C VAL A 7 -3.04 13.67 15.73
N LEU A 8 -2.55 14.28 16.82
CA LEU A 8 -3.40 14.88 17.85
C LEU A 8 -4.15 16.07 17.25
N GLY A 9 -5.50 16.02 17.25
CA GLY A 9 -6.36 17.01 16.59
C GLY A 9 -6.91 16.55 15.23
N GLY A 10 -6.50 15.38 14.74
CA GLY A 10 -6.92 14.82 13.45
C GLY A 10 -6.09 15.35 12.28
N THR A 11 -6.29 14.73 11.12
CA THR A 11 -5.70 15.14 9.84
C THR A 11 -6.67 14.77 8.71
N PRO A 12 -6.76 15.57 7.62
CA PRO A 12 -7.47 15.17 6.41
C PRO A 12 -6.70 14.10 5.60
N GLU A 13 -5.46 13.78 5.97
CA GLU A 13 -4.61 12.83 5.26
C GLU A 13 -4.80 11.40 5.77
N ALA A 14 -4.83 10.44 4.84
CA ALA A 14 -4.74 9.02 5.16
C ALA A 14 -3.33 8.51 4.80
N SER A 15 -2.66 7.85 5.74
CA SER A 15 -1.30 7.34 5.53
C SER A 15 -1.12 5.93 6.11
N LEU A 16 -0.21 5.17 5.51
CA LEU A 16 0.18 3.83 5.95
C LEU A 16 1.70 3.69 5.90
N ASN A 17 2.30 3.31 7.02
CA ASN A 17 3.72 2.99 7.07
C ASN A 17 3.97 1.56 6.57
N ILE A 18 4.93 1.42 5.66
CA ILE A 18 5.36 0.12 5.13
C ILE A 18 6.88 -0.03 5.34
N THR A 19 7.31 -1.20 5.85
CA THR A 19 8.72 -1.50 6.05
C THR A 19 9.51 -1.53 4.73
N TYR A 20 10.75 -1.03 4.76
CA TYR A 20 11.68 -1.10 3.63
C TYR A 20 12.05 -2.55 3.25
N ASN A 21 11.87 -3.51 4.17
CA ASN A 21 12.17 -4.93 3.92
C ASN A 21 11.37 -5.50 2.73
N TYR A 22 10.20 -4.93 2.45
CA TYR A 22 9.33 -5.38 1.36
C TYR A 22 9.78 -4.91 -0.03
N ALA A 23 10.78 -4.02 -0.11
CA ALA A 23 11.20 -3.37 -1.36
C ALA A 23 11.43 -4.38 -2.49
N LYS A 24 12.17 -5.46 -2.25
CA LYS A 24 12.48 -6.45 -3.29
C LYS A 24 11.22 -7.09 -3.90
N ILE A 25 10.23 -7.40 -3.07
CA ILE A 25 8.97 -8.01 -3.53
C ILE A 25 8.13 -6.97 -4.29
N PHE A 26 8.08 -5.72 -3.81
CA PHE A 26 7.43 -4.65 -4.55
C PHE A 26 8.06 -4.42 -5.93
N HIS A 27 9.39 -4.41 -6.02
CA HIS A 27 10.06 -4.26 -7.31
C HIS A 27 9.70 -5.41 -8.27
N ALA A 28 9.57 -6.63 -7.75
CA ALA A 28 9.19 -7.78 -8.56
C ALA A 28 7.75 -7.70 -9.09
N CYS A 29 6.79 -7.17 -8.32
CA CYS A 29 5.38 -7.17 -8.70
C CYS A 29 4.86 -5.86 -9.32
N LEU A 30 5.48 -4.71 -9.00
CA LEU A 30 5.09 -3.37 -9.44
C LEU A 30 6.12 -2.67 -10.35
N GLY A 31 7.26 -3.31 -10.64
CA GLY A 31 8.29 -2.79 -11.55
C GLY A 31 9.42 -2.03 -10.84
N GLU A 32 10.25 -1.31 -11.63
CA GLU A 32 11.51 -0.73 -11.14
C GLU A 32 11.34 0.25 -9.96
N ASP A 33 10.23 0.99 -9.87
CA ASP A 33 9.97 1.92 -8.77
C ASP A 33 9.28 1.25 -7.56
N GLY A 34 8.91 -0.03 -7.68
CA GLY A 34 8.27 -0.81 -6.62
C GLY A 34 6.99 -0.13 -6.11
N ILE A 35 6.90 0.07 -4.80
CA ILE A 35 5.71 0.71 -4.21
C ILE A 35 5.58 2.18 -4.57
N ARG A 36 6.69 2.85 -4.94
CA ARG A 36 6.68 4.27 -5.33
C ARG A 36 5.98 4.49 -6.67
N SER A 37 5.75 3.44 -7.45
CA SER A 37 4.97 3.50 -8.70
C SER A 37 3.56 4.08 -8.52
N ILE A 38 3.01 4.08 -7.29
CA ILE A 38 1.69 4.67 -7.00
C ILE A 38 1.73 6.16 -6.68
N TYR A 39 2.90 6.77 -6.51
CA TYR A 39 2.99 8.21 -6.19
C TYR A 39 2.42 9.07 -7.33
N GLY A 40 1.67 10.11 -6.95
CA GLY A 40 0.94 10.96 -7.89
C GLY A 40 -0.25 10.28 -8.58
N LYS A 41 -0.58 9.03 -8.23
CA LYS A 41 -1.74 8.32 -8.77
C LYS A 41 -2.99 8.61 -7.95
N THR A 42 -4.11 8.72 -8.64
CA THR A 42 -5.44 8.75 -8.03
C THR A 42 -5.80 7.40 -7.41
N ALA A 43 -6.88 7.36 -6.64
CA ALA A 43 -7.42 6.11 -6.09
C ALA A 43 -7.67 5.06 -7.19
N ASP A 44 -8.29 5.42 -8.31
CA ASP A 44 -8.62 4.46 -9.37
C ASP A 44 -7.39 3.87 -10.06
N GLU A 45 -6.42 4.72 -10.40
CA GLU A 45 -5.16 4.28 -11.00
C GLU A 45 -4.39 3.36 -10.04
N SER A 46 -4.24 3.78 -8.79
CA SER A 46 -3.48 3.02 -7.79
C SER A 46 -4.17 1.70 -7.41
N ILE A 47 -5.49 1.66 -7.27
CA ILE A 47 -6.22 0.41 -6.99
C ILE A 47 -6.00 -0.61 -8.12
N ALA A 48 -6.04 -0.17 -9.38
CA ALA A 48 -5.77 -1.05 -10.52
C ALA A 48 -4.35 -1.62 -10.45
N MET A 49 -3.34 -0.76 -10.26
CA MET A 49 -1.93 -1.17 -10.14
C MET A 49 -1.69 -2.11 -8.96
N LEU A 50 -2.24 -1.79 -7.79
CA LEU A 50 -2.09 -2.59 -6.58
C LEU A 50 -2.78 -3.96 -6.74
N ARG A 51 -3.97 -4.03 -7.32
CA ARG A 51 -4.64 -5.32 -7.58
C ARG A 51 -3.86 -6.17 -8.57
N GLU A 52 -3.32 -5.57 -9.63
CA GLU A 52 -2.48 -6.29 -10.59
C GLU A 52 -1.19 -6.81 -9.94
N GLY A 53 -0.46 -5.97 -9.20
CA GLY A 53 0.73 -6.37 -8.46
C GLY A 53 0.44 -7.47 -7.44
N MET A 54 -0.66 -7.32 -6.70
CA MET A 54 -1.07 -8.29 -5.69
C MET A 54 -1.41 -9.66 -6.30
N SER A 55 -2.00 -9.69 -7.50
CA SER A 55 -2.33 -10.94 -8.20
C SER A 55 -1.11 -11.82 -8.54
N LYS A 56 0.10 -11.26 -8.46
CA LYS A 56 1.37 -11.95 -8.73
C LYS A 56 1.99 -12.60 -7.48
N LEU A 57 1.38 -12.43 -6.30
CA LEU A 57 1.93 -12.85 -5.00
C LEU A 57 1.30 -14.15 -4.49
N ASN A 58 2.07 -14.97 -3.79
CA ASN A 58 1.58 -16.09 -3.00
C ASN A 58 0.98 -15.59 -1.67
N HIS A 59 -0.33 -15.50 -1.64
CA HIS A 59 -1.09 -15.04 -0.47
C HIS A 59 -1.02 -15.96 0.76
N THR A 60 -0.55 -17.21 0.61
CA THR A 60 -0.44 -18.17 1.72
C THR A 60 0.93 -18.13 2.41
N ASP A 61 1.91 -17.45 1.82
CA ASP A 61 3.23 -17.22 2.40
C ASP A 61 3.19 -16.08 3.42
N VAL A 62 2.58 -16.36 4.57
CA VAL A 62 2.36 -15.39 5.66
C VAL A 62 3.26 -15.67 6.85
N HIS A 63 3.71 -14.61 7.53
CA HIS A 63 4.55 -14.72 8.71
C HIS A 63 4.09 -13.75 9.81
N PRO A 64 4.05 -14.18 11.09
CA PRO A 64 3.55 -13.34 12.19
C PRO A 64 4.40 -12.09 12.47
N ASP A 65 5.70 -12.14 12.17
CA ASP A 65 6.55 -10.94 12.21
C ASP A 65 6.25 -10.06 10.99
N TYR A 66 5.70 -8.87 11.23
CA TYR A 66 5.46 -7.84 10.22
C TYR A 66 6.73 -7.45 9.48
N TRP A 67 7.91 -7.51 10.10
CA TRP A 67 9.14 -7.11 9.43
C TRP A 67 9.65 -8.19 8.45
N GLN A 68 9.11 -9.41 8.51
CA GLN A 68 9.47 -10.50 7.62
C GLN A 68 8.97 -10.23 6.21
N ALA A 69 9.89 -10.11 5.26
CA ALA A 69 9.59 -9.97 3.84
C ALA A 69 9.19 -11.33 3.26
N CYS A 70 7.89 -11.60 3.24
CA CYS A 70 7.27 -12.75 2.58
C CYS A 70 6.05 -12.27 1.76
N GLU A 71 5.67 -13.02 0.74
CA GLU A 71 4.72 -12.51 -0.28
C GLU A 71 3.33 -12.24 0.29
N GLY A 72 2.86 -13.05 1.25
CA GLY A 72 1.59 -12.85 1.93
C GLY A 72 1.60 -11.63 2.85
N ASN A 73 2.72 -11.31 3.49
CA ASN A 73 2.86 -10.09 4.29
C ASN A 73 2.83 -8.82 3.43
N VAL A 74 3.44 -8.87 2.24
CA VAL A 74 3.38 -7.79 1.25
C VAL A 74 1.97 -7.63 0.70
N ALA A 75 1.29 -8.74 0.39
CA ALA A 75 -0.10 -8.72 -0.06
C ALA A 75 -1.03 -8.09 1.00
N ALA A 76 -0.83 -8.39 2.28
CA ALA A 76 -1.60 -7.78 3.37
C ALA A 76 -1.35 -6.27 3.47
N ALA A 77 -0.10 -5.81 3.32
CA ALA A 77 0.22 -4.38 3.29
C ALA A 77 -0.38 -3.69 2.05
N MET A 78 -0.36 -4.36 0.89
CA MET A 78 -0.94 -3.86 -0.36
C MET A 78 -2.47 -3.74 -0.28
N GLN A 79 -3.14 -4.72 0.33
CA GLN A 79 -4.57 -4.62 0.67
C GLN A 79 -4.83 -3.42 1.59
N GLY A 80 -3.91 -3.16 2.52
CA GLY A 80 -3.88 -1.96 3.35
C GLY A 80 -4.06 -0.66 2.57
N LEU A 81 -3.26 -0.50 1.53
CA LEU A 81 -3.28 0.66 0.64
C LEU A 81 -4.55 0.70 -0.22
N ILE A 82 -5.04 -0.45 -0.69
CA ILE A 82 -6.28 -0.53 -1.47
C ILE A 82 -7.47 -0.04 -0.64
N ASP A 83 -7.58 -0.45 0.62
CA ASP A 83 -8.70 -0.02 1.46
C ASP A 83 -8.65 1.50 1.73
N ILE A 84 -7.44 2.07 1.92
CA ILE A 84 -7.26 3.53 2.02
C ILE A 84 -7.72 4.22 0.73
N ALA A 85 -7.26 3.75 -0.43
CA ALA A 85 -7.66 4.33 -1.71
C ALA A 85 -9.18 4.25 -1.94
N LEU A 86 -9.82 3.14 -1.58
CA LEU A 86 -11.28 2.98 -1.65
C LEU A 86 -12.00 3.98 -0.75
N MET A 87 -11.53 4.18 0.48
CA MET A 87 -12.12 5.18 1.39
C MET A 87 -11.94 6.60 0.86
N VAL A 88 -10.74 6.95 0.39
CA VAL A 88 -10.43 8.27 -0.15
C VAL A 88 -11.26 8.55 -1.40
N LYS A 89 -11.45 7.56 -2.28
CA LYS A 89 -12.27 7.70 -3.50
C LYS A 89 -13.69 8.20 -3.21
N GLU A 90 -14.32 7.73 -2.14
CA GLU A 90 -15.68 8.13 -1.75
C GLU A 90 -15.75 9.57 -1.22
N VAL A 91 -14.62 10.14 -0.78
CA VAL A 91 -14.54 11.49 -0.20
C VAL A 91 -13.98 12.51 -1.20
N ASP A 92 -12.87 12.18 -1.85
CA ASP A 92 -12.20 12.98 -2.86
C ASP A 92 -11.54 12.06 -3.91
N PRO A 93 -12.19 11.84 -5.07
CA PRO A 93 -11.64 10.99 -6.14
C PRO A 93 -10.44 11.62 -6.86
N THR A 94 -10.15 12.90 -6.62
CA THR A 94 -9.01 13.62 -7.22
C THR A 94 -7.76 13.60 -6.34
N ALA A 95 -7.89 13.16 -5.08
CA ALA A 95 -6.76 13.00 -4.18
C ALA A 95 -5.74 11.99 -4.76
N VAL A 96 -4.46 12.30 -4.57
CA VAL A 96 -3.34 11.51 -5.08
C VAL A 96 -2.44 11.06 -3.94
N TRP A 97 -1.75 9.95 -4.13
CA TRP A 97 -0.71 9.51 -3.20
C TRP A 97 0.43 10.53 -3.17
N ALA A 98 0.66 11.12 -2.00
CA ALA A 98 1.90 11.80 -1.67
C ALA A 98 2.88 10.78 -1.06
N GLY A 99 4.12 10.83 -1.51
CA GLY A 99 5.21 9.97 -1.05
C GLY A 99 6.28 10.75 -0.32
N ASP A 100 7.17 9.98 0.31
CA ASP A 100 8.39 10.39 1.03
C ASP A 100 8.19 10.74 2.51
#